data_AF-A0A6P8N7E1-F1
#
_entry.id   AF-A0A6P8N7E1-F1
#
_cell.length_a   1.000
_cell.length_b   1.000
_cell.length_c   1.000
_cell.angle_alpha   90.00
_cell.angle_beta   90.00
_cell.angle_gamma   90.00
#
_symmetry.space_group_name_H-M   'P 1'
#
loop_
_entity.id
_entity.type
_entity.pdbx_description
1 polymer ?
#
loop_
_entity_poly.entity_id
_entity_poly.type
_entity_poly.pdbx_seq_one_letter_code
_entity_poly.pdbx_strand_id
1 'polypeptide(L)'
;MDKATVVNEYMKVVKICTMMGGIWPDQSKFSKLVMRTIIYIVVVLSLVTQMANVVCFYSLQTVVEQVCFFNAVAAVLIKQGNYIVNMAEYKMLLTAIWKDWSANRRIDESDIMVEYAKRGAFFSRLYCGLGVFCSISFIQLSLSPYILDIISPNNETRDLIYIYPAYYYIDDRKYRMFISFHMIYTVISTFFVYVGCDSSYIYMVQHACGQLAVAGHRFKNALSDLSVDTEKGGMQDKSYERVLHSIREHQYATKSVLKLEKH
;
A
#
# COMPACT_ATOMS: atom_id res chain seq x y z
N MET A 1 22.89 -5.84 -0.17
CA MET A 1 21.90 -6.90 0.14
C MET A 1 21.25 -7.36 -1.15
N ASP A 2 20.99 -8.65 -1.31
CA ASP A 2 20.24 -9.14 -2.48
C ASP A 2 18.74 -8.83 -2.37
N LYS A 3 18.03 -8.99 -3.50
CA LYS A 3 16.59 -8.76 -3.61
C LYS A 3 15.76 -9.58 -2.61
N ALA A 4 16.09 -10.86 -2.42
CA ALA A 4 15.29 -11.75 -1.57
C ALA A 4 15.36 -11.31 -0.12
N THR A 5 16.55 -10.92 0.33
CA THR A 5 16.81 -10.40 1.67
C THR A 5 16.04 -9.11 1.92
N VAL A 6 16.14 -8.12 1.02
CA VAL A 6 15.40 -6.84 1.15
C VAL A 6 13.89 -7.07 1.21
N VAL A 7 13.38 -7.95 0.35
CA VAL A 7 11.95 -8.24 0.30
C VAL A 7 11.47 -8.93 1.57
N ASN A 8 12.23 -9.90 2.09
CA ASN A 8 11.83 -10.64 3.28
C ASN A 8 11.94 -9.81 4.56
N GLU A 9 12.99 -9.00 4.69
CA GLU A 9 13.24 -8.18 5.89
C GLU A 9 12.36 -6.93 5.94
N TYR A 10 12.18 -6.23 4.81
CA TYR A 10 11.57 -4.90 4.82
C TYR A 10 10.24 -4.80 4.06
N MET A 11 9.98 -5.67 3.07
CA MET A 11 8.83 -5.55 2.18
C MET A 11 7.82 -6.71 2.29
N LYS A 12 7.91 -7.56 3.32
CA LYS A 12 7.07 -8.76 3.43
C LYS A 12 5.58 -8.46 3.36
N VAL A 13 5.12 -7.44 4.09
CA VAL A 13 3.72 -6.97 4.07
C VAL A 13 3.33 -6.50 2.67
N VAL A 14 4.16 -5.63 2.07
CA VAL A 14 3.94 -5.10 0.72
C VAL A 14 3.77 -6.23 -0.28
N LYS A 15 4.67 -7.21 -0.27
CA LYS A 15 4.65 -8.36 -1.18
C LYS A 15 3.35 -9.17 -1.01
N ILE A 16 3.00 -9.54 0.22
CA ILE A 16 1.81 -10.36 0.47
C ILE A 16 0.54 -9.61 0.00
N CYS A 17 0.35 -8.37 0.44
CA CYS A 17 -0.86 -7.61 0.13
C CYS A 17 -0.98 -7.30 -1.36
N THR A 18 0.13 -6.93 -2.03
CA THR A 18 0.11 -6.70 -3.49
C THR A 18 0.00 -7.97 -4.31
N MET A 19 0.46 -9.13 -3.83
CA MET A 19 0.17 -10.42 -4.47
C MET A 19 -1.32 -10.76 -4.38
N MET A 20 -1.94 -10.54 -3.21
CA MET A 20 -3.38 -10.72 -3.02
C MET A 20 -4.19 -9.71 -3.84
N GLY A 21 -3.68 -8.49 -4.02
CA GLY A 21 -4.25 -7.49 -4.93
C GLY A 21 -3.98 -7.74 -6.42
N GLY A 22 -3.22 -8.78 -6.80
CA GLY A 22 -2.85 -9.03 -8.20
C GLY A 22 -1.93 -7.95 -8.83
N ILE A 23 -1.21 -7.20 -8.01
CA ILE A 23 -0.35 -6.07 -8.38
C ILE A 23 1.13 -6.48 -8.46
N TRP A 24 1.59 -7.41 -7.60
CA TRP A 24 3.01 -7.73 -7.45
C TRP A 24 3.69 -8.11 -8.78
N PRO A 25 4.83 -7.50 -9.15
CA PRO A 25 5.39 -7.63 -10.50
C PRO A 25 5.78 -9.06 -10.87
N ASP A 26 6.34 -9.84 -9.95
CA ASP A 26 6.87 -11.19 -10.22
C ASP A 26 5.85 -12.32 -9.98
N GLN A 27 4.57 -11.98 -9.88
CA GLN A 27 3.49 -12.96 -9.79
C GLN A 27 3.14 -13.54 -11.18
N SER A 28 2.73 -14.81 -11.23
CA SER A 28 2.32 -15.45 -12.49
C SER A 28 1.15 -14.71 -13.14
N LYS A 29 1.12 -14.68 -14.48
CA LYS A 29 0.07 -13.98 -15.24
C LYS A 29 -1.33 -14.49 -14.88
N PHE A 30 -1.46 -15.82 -14.73
CA PHE A 30 -2.71 -16.45 -14.33
C PHE A 30 -3.16 -16.00 -12.94
N SER A 31 -2.26 -16.02 -11.95
CA SER A 31 -2.61 -15.60 -10.58
C SER A 31 -3.01 -14.12 -10.53
N LYS A 32 -2.30 -13.24 -11.25
CA LYS A 32 -2.69 -11.83 -11.37
C LYS A 32 -4.09 -11.68 -11.95
N LEU A 33 -4.38 -12.38 -13.04
CA LEU A 33 -5.67 -12.31 -13.71
C LEU A 33 -6.79 -12.77 -12.77
N VAL A 34 -6.63 -13.92 -12.13
CA VAL A 34 -7.62 -14.46 -11.19
C VAL A 34 -7.89 -13.49 -10.04
N MET A 35 -6.86 -12.99 -9.35
CA MET A 35 -7.06 -12.08 -8.22
C MET A 35 -7.74 -10.77 -8.66
N ARG A 36 -7.33 -10.20 -9.80
CA ARG A 36 -7.96 -8.99 -10.34
C ARG A 36 -9.43 -9.22 -10.69
N THR A 37 -9.73 -10.30 -11.43
CA THR A 37 -11.10 -10.60 -11.83
C THR A 37 -12.01 -10.75 -10.61
N ILE A 38 -11.56 -11.48 -9.58
CA ILE A 38 -12.35 -11.66 -8.36
C ILE A 38 -12.57 -10.32 -7.65
N ILE A 39 -11.50 -9.51 -7.46
CA ILE A 39 -11.60 -8.21 -6.81
C ILE A 39 -12.56 -7.29 -7.57
N TYR A 40 -12.43 -7.19 -8.90
CA TYR A 40 -13.29 -6.33 -9.71
C TYR A 40 -14.75 -6.78 -9.65
N ILE A 41 -15.03 -8.09 -9.74
CA ILE A 41 -16.41 -8.60 -9.63
C ILE A 41 -17.01 -8.19 -8.28
N VAL A 42 -16.32 -8.46 -7.17
CA VAL A 42 -16.85 -8.18 -5.83
C VAL A 42 -17.00 -6.67 -5.58
N VAL A 43 -16.00 -5.87 -5.98
CA VAL A 43 -16.01 -4.43 -5.77
C VAL A 43 -17.08 -3.75 -6.63
N VAL A 44 -17.26 -4.16 -7.89
CA VAL A 44 -18.31 -3.63 -8.77
C VAL A 44 -19.69 -4.01 -8.25
N LEU A 45 -19.89 -5.27 -7.84
CA LEU A 45 -21.16 -5.69 -7.22
C LEU A 45 -21.46 -4.88 -5.94
N SER A 46 -20.45 -4.61 -5.11
CA SER A 46 -20.60 -3.76 -3.93
C SER A 46 -21.00 -2.33 -4.28
N LEU A 47 -20.40 -1.73 -5.32
CA LEU A 47 -20.80 -0.40 -5.78
C LEU A 47 -22.24 -0.38 -6.28
N VAL A 48 -22.66 -1.41 -7.02
CA VAL A 48 -24.05 -1.54 -7.50
C VAL A 48 -25.03 -1.62 -6.35
N THR A 49 -24.77 -2.44 -5.33
CA THR A 49 -25.69 -2.59 -4.18
C THR A 49 -25.72 -1.33 -3.30
N GLN A 50 -24.60 -0.61 -3.17
CA GLN A 50 -24.57 0.68 -2.48
C GLN A 50 -25.37 1.74 -3.26
N MET A 51 -25.14 1.87 -4.57
CA MET A 51 -25.88 2.79 -5.43
C MET A 51 -27.39 2.49 -5.43
N ALA A 52 -27.76 1.22 -5.48
CA ALA A 52 -29.15 0.78 -5.39
C ALA A 52 -29.82 1.26 -4.09
N ASN A 53 -29.11 1.18 -2.96
CA ASN A 53 -29.64 1.65 -1.68
C ASN A 53 -29.86 3.18 -1.68
N VAL A 54 -28.95 3.97 -2.26
CA VAL A 54 -29.15 5.43 -2.42
C VAL A 54 -30.40 5.71 -3.26
N VAL A 55 -30.56 5.01 -4.38
CA VAL A 55 -31.62 5.27 -5.36
C VAL A 55 -32.99 4.84 -4.82
N CYS A 56 -33.09 3.67 -4.18
CA CYS A 56 -34.35 3.13 -3.68
C CYS A 56 -34.80 3.77 -2.36
N PHE A 57 -33.86 4.16 -1.50
CA PHE A 57 -34.14 4.68 -0.15
C PHE A 57 -33.55 6.09 0.04
N TYR A 58 -33.72 6.94 -0.98
CA TYR A 58 -33.12 8.27 -1.03
C TYR A 58 -33.54 9.13 0.17
N SER A 59 -32.54 9.52 0.96
CA SER A 59 -32.66 10.51 2.03
C SER A 59 -31.29 11.16 2.28
N LEU A 60 -31.27 12.35 2.87
CA LEU A 60 -29.99 12.99 3.24
C LEU A 60 -29.18 12.09 4.19
N GLN A 61 -29.85 11.44 5.14
CA GLN A 61 -29.23 10.52 6.07
C GLN A 61 -28.59 9.33 5.34
N THR A 62 -29.33 8.69 4.43
CA THR A 62 -28.84 7.55 3.63
C THR A 62 -27.58 7.93 2.85
N VAL A 63 -27.56 9.11 2.23
CA VAL A 63 -26.40 9.60 1.48
C VAL A 63 -25.21 9.80 2.40
N VAL A 64 -25.40 10.48 3.54
CA VAL A 64 -24.32 10.75 4.50
C VAL A 64 -23.71 9.45 5.04
N GLU A 65 -24.54 8.46 5.36
CA GLU A 65 -24.08 7.16 5.85
C GLU A 65 -23.29 6.38 4.79
N GLN A 66 -23.66 6.48 3.51
CA GLN A 66 -23.02 5.72 2.44
C GLN A 66 -21.75 6.35 1.88
N VAL A 67 -21.59 7.67 1.94
CA VAL A 67 -20.46 8.38 1.31
C VAL A 67 -19.10 7.78 1.69
N CYS A 68 -18.90 7.45 2.95
CA CYS A 68 -17.63 6.86 3.41
C CYS A 68 -17.36 5.48 2.80
N PHE A 69 -18.38 4.61 2.74
CA PHE A 69 -18.25 3.26 2.18
C PHE A 69 -18.10 3.30 0.66
N PHE A 70 -18.87 4.17 0.00
CA PHE A 70 -18.79 4.34 -1.44
C PHE A 70 -17.39 4.83 -1.86
N ASN A 71 -16.88 5.84 -1.15
CA ASN A 71 -15.53 6.36 -1.39
C ASN A 71 -14.47 5.29 -1.17
N ALA A 72 -14.59 4.49 -0.10
CA ALA A 72 -13.64 3.41 0.17
C ALA A 72 -13.60 2.39 -0.97
N VAL A 73 -14.76 1.90 -1.41
CA VAL A 73 -14.86 0.88 -2.47
C VAL A 73 -14.47 1.46 -3.84
N ALA A 74 -14.85 2.70 -4.15
CA ALA A 74 -14.43 3.37 -5.39
C ALA A 74 -12.90 3.56 -5.44
N ALA A 75 -12.29 3.94 -4.32
CA ALA A 75 -10.85 4.11 -4.24
C ALA A 75 -10.07 2.78 -4.39
N VAL A 76 -10.68 1.61 -4.10
CA VAL A 76 -10.08 0.31 -4.46
C VAL A 76 -9.85 0.21 -5.96
N LEU A 77 -10.87 0.52 -6.77
CA LEU A 77 -10.76 0.46 -8.24
C LEU A 77 -9.71 1.45 -8.74
N ILE A 78 -9.70 2.66 -8.21
CA ILE A 78 -8.76 3.71 -8.62
C ILE A 78 -7.33 3.30 -8.27
N LYS A 79 -7.07 2.90 -7.00
CA LYS A 79 -5.73 2.50 -6.55
C LYS A 79 -5.22 1.28 -7.30
N GLN A 80 -6.01 0.21 -7.35
CA GLN A 80 -5.60 -1.00 -8.06
C GLN A 80 -5.43 -0.75 -9.56
N GLY A 81 -6.36 0.01 -10.16
CA GLY A 81 -6.31 0.43 -11.56
C GLY A 81 -5.04 1.21 -11.89
N ASN A 82 -4.67 2.19 -11.07
CA ASN A 82 -3.43 2.96 -11.24
C ASN A 82 -2.20 2.03 -11.26
N TYR A 83 -2.08 1.11 -10.31
CA TYR A 83 -0.97 0.15 -10.28
C TYR A 83 -0.99 -0.86 -11.44
N ILE A 84 -2.16 -1.18 -12.00
CA ILE A 84 -2.29 -2.05 -13.18
C ILE A 84 -1.86 -1.31 -14.45
N VAL A 85 -2.35 -0.08 -14.64
CA VAL A 85 -2.01 0.77 -15.80
C VAL A 85 -0.52 1.10 -15.79
N ASN A 86 0.01 1.53 -14.64
CA ASN A 86 1.41 1.90 -14.46
C ASN A 86 2.28 0.70 -14.02
N MET A 87 1.94 -0.52 -14.43
CA MET A 87 2.63 -1.73 -13.97
C MET A 87 4.10 -1.77 -14.39
N ALA A 88 4.42 -1.23 -15.57
CA ALA A 88 5.80 -1.19 -16.07
C ALA A 88 6.66 -0.26 -15.21
N GLU A 89 6.13 0.92 -14.89
CA GLU A 89 6.74 1.93 -14.04
C GLU A 89 6.90 1.42 -12.61
N TYR A 90 5.85 0.82 -12.05
CA TYR A 90 5.90 0.20 -10.72
C TYR A 90 7.00 -0.88 -10.64
N LYS A 91 7.07 -1.76 -11.64
CA LYS A 91 8.13 -2.78 -11.72
C LYS A 91 9.51 -2.16 -11.87
N MET A 92 9.64 -1.12 -12.69
CA MET A 92 10.89 -0.39 -12.88
C MET A 92 11.38 0.23 -11.56
N LEU A 93 10.50 0.89 -10.81
CA LEU A 93 10.81 1.48 -9.51
C LEU A 93 11.30 0.42 -8.50
N LEU A 94 10.57 -0.69 -8.36
CA LEU A 94 11.00 -1.79 -7.49
C LEU A 94 12.34 -2.39 -7.92
N THR A 95 12.57 -2.53 -9.22
CA THR A 95 13.84 -3.04 -9.76
C THR A 95 14.99 -2.08 -9.49
N ALA A 96 14.77 -0.78 -9.62
CA ALA A 96 15.75 0.24 -9.26
C ALA A 96 16.12 0.15 -7.78
N ILE A 97 15.13 0.01 -6.88
CA ILE A 97 15.37 -0.16 -5.45
C ILE A 97 16.24 -1.39 -5.18
N TRP A 98 15.92 -2.55 -5.76
CA TRP A 98 16.74 -3.75 -5.57
C TRP A 98 18.17 -3.59 -6.08
N LYS A 99 18.34 -2.90 -7.22
CA LYS A 99 19.66 -2.58 -7.78
C LYS A 99 20.45 -1.69 -6.81
N ASP A 100 19.81 -0.66 -6.25
CA ASP A 100 20.44 0.26 -5.29
C ASP A 100 20.91 -0.45 -4.02
N TRP A 101 20.17 -1.46 -3.55
CA TRP A 101 20.53 -2.31 -2.42
C TRP A 101 21.67 -3.29 -2.73
N SER A 102 21.80 -3.71 -3.99
CA SER A 102 22.89 -4.58 -4.44
C SER A 102 24.18 -3.82 -4.73
N ALA A 103 24.11 -2.50 -4.91
CA ALA A 103 25.27 -1.67 -5.17
C ALA A 103 26.22 -1.65 -3.97
N ASN A 104 27.53 -1.69 -4.25
CA ASN A 104 28.54 -1.57 -3.21
C ASN A 104 28.51 -0.15 -2.64
N ARG A 105 28.29 -0.03 -1.32
CA ARG A 105 28.20 1.25 -0.60
C ARG A 105 29.11 1.17 0.62
N ARG A 106 29.55 2.34 1.10
CA ARG A 106 30.29 2.40 2.37
C ARG A 106 29.38 1.98 3.52
N ILE A 107 29.96 1.46 4.60
CA ILE A 107 29.19 0.91 5.74
C ILE A 107 28.29 1.99 6.35
N ASP A 108 28.82 3.20 6.54
CA ASP A 108 28.09 4.37 7.04
C ASP A 108 26.90 4.76 6.15
N GLU A 109 27.03 4.65 4.83
CA GLU A 109 25.93 4.89 3.89
C GLU A 109 24.89 3.76 3.92
N SER A 110 25.33 2.52 4.10
CA SER A 110 24.44 1.36 4.23
C SER A 110 23.60 1.45 5.50
N ASP A 111 24.18 1.91 6.61
CA ASP A 111 23.47 2.07 7.89
C ASP A 111 22.33 3.09 7.77
N ILE A 112 22.56 4.21 7.07
CA ILE A 112 21.51 5.19 6.75
C ILE A 112 20.37 4.53 5.95
N MET A 113 20.70 3.79 4.89
CA MET A 113 19.68 3.09 4.08
C MET A 113 18.86 2.08 4.90
N VAL A 114 19.52 1.35 5.81
CA VAL A 114 18.87 0.38 6.70
C VAL A 114 17.92 1.09 7.68
N GLU A 115 18.27 2.26 8.20
CA GLU A 115 17.41 3.05 9.06
C GLU A 115 16.09 3.42 8.35
N TYR A 116 16.17 3.96 7.14
CA TYR A 116 14.99 4.34 6.35
C TYR A 116 14.16 3.12 5.94
N ALA A 117 14.80 2.00 5.58
CA ALA A 117 14.08 0.76 5.28
C ALA A 117 13.35 0.18 6.50
N LYS A 118 13.98 0.20 7.68
CA LYS A 118 13.33 -0.19 8.94
C LYS A 118 12.14 0.70 9.25
N ARG A 119 12.26 2.01 9.02
CA ARG A 119 11.17 2.98 9.17
C ARG A 119 10.01 2.70 8.22
N GLY A 120 10.29 2.43 6.94
CA GLY A 120 9.27 2.03 5.96
C GLY A 120 8.58 0.72 6.33
N ALA A 121 9.35 -0.27 6.78
CA ALA A 121 8.81 -1.55 7.26
C ALA A 121 7.97 -1.40 8.53
N PHE A 122 8.34 -0.48 9.43
CA PHE A 122 7.55 -0.15 10.62
C PHE A 122 6.21 0.47 10.25
N PHE A 123 6.19 1.52 9.43
CA PHE A 123 4.94 2.16 9.00
C PHE A 123 4.03 1.22 8.22
N SER A 124 4.59 0.39 7.33
CA SER A 124 3.82 -0.60 6.58
C SER A 124 3.18 -1.65 7.50
N ARG A 125 3.92 -2.13 8.53
CA ARG A 125 3.39 -3.08 9.52
C ARG A 125 2.33 -2.45 10.41
N LEU A 126 2.54 -1.21 10.86
CA LEU A 126 1.57 -0.47 11.65
C LEU A 126 0.26 -0.27 10.87
N TYR A 127 0.36 0.20 9.62
CA TYR A 127 -0.79 0.40 8.74
C TYR A 127 -1.54 -0.91 8.48
N CYS A 128 -0.81 -2.00 8.20
CA CYS A 128 -1.39 -3.33 8.06
C CYS A 128 -2.10 -3.80 9.33
N GLY A 129 -1.50 -3.60 10.51
CA GLY A 129 -2.09 -3.99 11.80
C GLY A 129 -3.40 -3.24 12.07
N LEU A 130 -3.41 -1.92 11.82
CA LEU A 130 -4.62 -1.11 11.90
C LEU A 130 -5.69 -1.58 10.91
N GLY A 131 -5.30 -1.87 9.66
CA GLY A 131 -6.20 -2.40 8.65
C GLY A 131 -6.81 -3.75 9.03
N VAL A 132 -6.03 -4.65 9.64
CA VAL A 132 -6.52 -5.94 10.15
C VAL A 132 -7.53 -5.72 11.28
N PHE A 133 -7.19 -4.86 12.26
CA PHE A 133 -8.08 -4.52 13.35
C PHE A 133 -9.42 -3.98 12.85
N CYS A 134 -9.40 -2.97 11.97
CA CYS A 134 -10.60 -2.41 11.36
C CYS A 134 -11.41 -3.46 10.60
N SER A 135 -10.75 -4.30 9.79
CA SER A 135 -11.43 -5.34 9.01
C SER A 135 -12.14 -6.36 9.90
N ILE A 136 -11.50 -6.80 10.98
CA ILE A 136 -12.09 -7.72 11.96
C ILE A 136 -13.29 -7.07 12.63
N SER A 137 -13.20 -5.80 13.05
CA SER A 137 -14.33 -5.09 13.65
C SER A 137 -15.55 -5.03 12.72
N PHE A 138 -15.34 -4.74 11.43
CA PHE A 138 -16.40 -4.72 10.43
C PHE A 138 -17.00 -6.11 10.15
N ILE A 139 -16.16 -7.13 10.00
CA ILE A 139 -16.62 -8.51 9.77
C ILE A 139 -17.42 -9.02 10.97
N GLN A 140 -16.99 -8.69 12.19
CA GLN A 140 -17.68 -9.09 13.41
C GLN A 140 -19.13 -8.57 13.46
N LEU A 141 -19.42 -7.39 12.92
CA LEU A 141 -20.80 -6.87 12.84
C LEU A 141 -21.72 -7.84 12.08
N SER A 142 -21.26 -8.32 10.91
CA SER A 142 -22.04 -9.26 10.08
C SER A 142 -22.14 -10.67 10.67
N LEU A 143 -21.12 -11.12 11.42
CA LEU A 143 -21.11 -12.44 12.07
C LEU A 143 -21.89 -12.47 13.40
N SER A 144 -22.03 -11.33 14.08
CA SER A 144 -22.67 -11.23 15.40
C SER A 144 -24.04 -11.92 15.47
N PRO A 145 -24.97 -11.71 14.53
CA PRO A 145 -26.28 -12.32 14.67
C PRO A 145 -26.26 -13.84 14.39
N TYR A 146 -25.31 -14.36 13.61
CA TYR A 146 -25.09 -15.81 13.49
C TYR A 146 -24.57 -16.44 14.79
N ILE A 147 -23.63 -15.78 15.46
CA ILE A 147 -23.10 -16.23 16.74
C ILE A 147 -24.22 -16.24 17.78
N LEU A 148 -25.03 -15.17 17.82
CA LEU A 148 -26.17 -15.06 18.73
C LEU A 148 -27.21 -16.16 18.49
N ASP A 149 -27.46 -16.57 17.24
CA ASP A 149 -28.39 -17.67 16.94
C ASP A 149 -27.90 -19.02 17.51
N ILE A 150 -26.58 -19.19 17.73
CA ILE A 150 -26.00 -20.39 18.33
C ILE A 150 -26.01 -20.31 19.86
N ILE A 151 -25.56 -19.19 20.44
CA ILE A 151 -25.38 -19.07 21.90
C ILE A 151 -26.67 -18.72 22.65
N SER A 152 -27.61 -18.06 21.98
CA SER A 152 -28.88 -17.62 22.55
C SER A 152 -29.96 -17.66 21.46
N PRO A 153 -30.47 -18.86 21.11
CA PRO A 153 -31.44 -19.00 20.04
C PRO A 153 -32.76 -18.31 20.39
N ASN A 154 -33.31 -17.55 19.44
CA ASN A 154 -34.66 -16.99 19.52
C ASN A 154 -35.63 -17.86 18.70
N ASN A 155 -36.94 -17.76 19.00
CA ASN A 155 -37.98 -18.43 18.20
C ASN A 155 -38.07 -17.90 16.76
N GLU A 156 -37.57 -16.69 16.52
CA GLU A 156 -37.49 -16.06 15.20
C GLU A 156 -36.03 -15.84 14.79
N THR A 157 -35.75 -15.98 13.50
CA THR A 157 -34.43 -15.73 12.92
C THR A 157 -34.10 -14.23 13.02
N ARG A 158 -32.92 -13.91 13.56
CA ARG A 158 -32.43 -12.52 13.66
C ARG A 158 -32.18 -11.92 12.28
N ASP A 159 -32.51 -10.64 12.12
CA ASP A 159 -32.24 -9.92 10.88
C ASP A 159 -30.74 -9.84 10.57
N LEU A 160 -30.41 -9.63 9.30
CA LEU A 160 -29.04 -9.44 8.86
C LEU A 160 -28.50 -8.10 9.33
N ILE A 161 -27.28 -8.09 9.86
CA ILE A 161 -26.53 -6.86 10.09
C ILE A 161 -25.56 -6.67 8.93
N TYR A 162 -25.78 -5.59 8.18
CA TYR A 162 -24.96 -5.20 7.05
C TYR A 162 -23.64 -4.57 7.51
N ILE A 163 -22.53 -4.88 6.82
CA ILE A 163 -21.23 -4.23 7.08
C ILE A 163 -21.23 -2.79 6.57
N TYR A 164 -21.87 -2.57 5.42
CA TYR A 164 -22.07 -1.27 4.78
C TYR A 164 -23.50 -1.18 4.27
N PRO A 165 -24.12 0.02 4.24
CA PRO A 165 -25.49 0.16 3.75
C PRO A 165 -25.57 -0.24 2.26
N ALA A 166 -26.45 -1.19 1.94
CA ALA A 166 -26.57 -1.77 0.61
C ALA A 166 -27.95 -2.38 0.38
N TYR A 167 -28.35 -2.47 -0.88
CA TYR A 167 -29.61 -3.06 -1.31
C TYR A 167 -29.37 -4.08 -2.44
N TYR A 168 -29.74 -5.34 -2.20
CA TYR A 168 -29.43 -6.47 -3.09
C TYR A 168 -30.60 -6.91 -3.99
N TYR A 169 -31.78 -6.29 -3.88
CA TYR A 169 -33.01 -6.68 -4.61
C TYR A 169 -33.44 -8.15 -4.44
N ILE A 170 -32.98 -8.81 -3.38
CA ILE A 170 -33.34 -10.19 -3.04
C ILE A 170 -33.85 -10.25 -1.60
N ASP A 171 -34.45 -11.37 -1.23
CA ASP A 171 -34.87 -11.61 0.15
C ASP A 171 -33.65 -11.83 1.05
N ASP A 172 -33.39 -10.85 1.92
CA ASP A 172 -32.25 -10.85 2.84
C ASP A 172 -32.25 -12.03 3.81
N ARG A 173 -33.42 -12.50 4.25
CA ARG A 173 -33.53 -13.64 5.17
C ARG A 173 -33.18 -14.94 4.46
N LYS A 174 -33.67 -15.12 3.23
CA LYS A 174 -33.39 -16.31 2.42
C LYS A 174 -31.93 -16.38 1.95
N TYR A 175 -31.34 -15.24 1.57
CA TYR A 175 -29.99 -15.18 0.99
C TYR A 175 -28.92 -14.62 1.93
N ARG A 176 -29.20 -14.60 3.23
CA ARG A 176 -28.37 -14.01 4.28
C ARG A 176 -26.88 -14.39 4.21
N MET A 177 -26.59 -15.68 4.06
CA MET A 177 -25.21 -16.17 3.97
C MET A 177 -24.49 -15.61 2.74
N PHE A 178 -25.14 -15.65 1.58
CA PHE A 178 -24.56 -15.13 0.33
C PHE A 178 -24.24 -13.64 0.44
N ILE A 179 -25.16 -12.85 0.99
CA ILE A 179 -24.98 -11.41 1.21
C ILE A 179 -23.80 -11.17 2.16
N SER A 180 -23.75 -11.88 3.29
CA SER A 180 -22.67 -11.77 4.27
C SER A 180 -21.31 -12.14 3.67
N PHE A 181 -21.23 -13.24 2.91
CA PHE A 181 -20.00 -13.63 2.21
C PHE A 181 -19.52 -12.56 1.23
N HIS A 182 -20.44 -11.99 0.43
CA HIS A 182 -20.10 -10.91 -0.48
C HIS A 182 -19.53 -9.69 0.26
N MET A 183 -20.17 -9.27 1.36
CA MET A 183 -19.70 -8.13 2.16
C MET A 183 -18.34 -8.38 2.81
N ILE A 184 -18.14 -9.56 3.41
CA ILE A 184 -16.87 -9.95 4.01
C ILE A 184 -15.76 -9.94 2.94
N TYR A 185 -16.03 -10.51 1.76
CA TYR A 185 -15.05 -10.51 0.68
C TYR A 185 -14.76 -9.10 0.14
N THR A 186 -15.75 -8.20 0.15
CA THR A 186 -15.55 -6.78 -0.17
C THR A 186 -14.56 -6.14 0.80
N VAL A 187 -14.73 -6.35 2.11
CA VAL A 187 -13.82 -5.83 3.14
C VAL A 187 -12.41 -6.40 2.97
N ILE A 188 -12.28 -7.71 2.79
CA ILE A 188 -10.98 -8.38 2.60
C ILE A 188 -10.26 -7.86 1.35
N SER A 189 -10.98 -7.71 0.24
CA SER A 189 -10.43 -7.18 -1.02
C SER A 189 -9.96 -5.74 -0.85
N THR A 190 -10.78 -4.91 -0.19
CA THR A 190 -10.45 -3.51 0.13
C THR A 190 -9.17 -3.44 0.97
N PHE A 191 -9.09 -4.24 2.04
CA PHE A 191 -7.91 -4.32 2.90
C PHE A 191 -6.63 -4.63 2.12
N PHE A 192 -6.62 -5.69 1.29
CA PHE A 192 -5.41 -6.08 0.57
C PHE A 192 -4.98 -5.04 -0.46
N VAL A 193 -5.91 -4.43 -1.19
CA VAL A 193 -5.59 -3.40 -2.17
C VAL A 193 -5.04 -2.14 -1.48
N TYR A 194 -5.70 -1.65 -0.43
CA TYR A 194 -5.25 -0.46 0.30
C TYR A 194 -3.88 -0.67 0.93
N VAL A 195 -3.73 -1.72 1.75
CA VAL A 195 -2.45 -2.01 2.42
C VAL A 195 -1.35 -2.27 1.40
N GLY A 196 -1.65 -2.97 0.31
CA GLY A 196 -0.70 -3.20 -0.77
C GLY A 196 -0.22 -1.91 -1.42
N CYS A 197 -1.15 -1.08 -1.91
CA CYS A 197 -0.81 0.16 -2.64
C CYS A 197 -0.14 1.19 -1.73
N ASP A 198 -0.67 1.40 -0.53
CA ASP A 198 -0.17 2.45 0.36
C ASP A 198 1.18 2.05 0.97
N SER A 199 1.36 0.78 1.33
CA SER A 199 2.67 0.29 1.82
C SER A 199 3.73 0.29 0.72
N SER A 200 3.36 -0.01 -0.54
CA SER A 200 4.27 0.15 -1.68
C SER A 200 4.75 1.59 -1.81
N TYR A 201 3.83 2.55 -1.73
CA TYR A 201 4.16 3.96 -1.80
C TYR A 201 5.05 4.40 -0.62
N ILE A 202 4.69 4.03 0.62
CA ILE A 202 5.49 4.30 1.82
C ILE A 202 6.93 3.80 1.62
N TYR A 203 7.10 2.58 1.13
CA TYR A 203 8.43 2.01 0.95
C TYR A 203 9.25 2.76 -0.11
N MET A 204 8.65 3.13 -1.24
CA MET A 204 9.32 3.94 -2.26
C MET A 204 9.76 5.29 -1.73
N VAL A 205 8.88 5.99 -1.00
CA VAL A 205 9.19 7.28 -0.39
C VAL A 205 10.34 7.13 0.61
N GLN A 206 10.30 6.13 1.49
CA GLN A 206 11.37 5.90 2.45
C GLN A 206 12.70 5.55 1.78
N HIS A 207 12.69 4.77 0.69
CA HIS A 207 13.90 4.51 -0.08
C HIS A 207 14.46 5.79 -0.71
N ALA A 208 13.60 6.63 -1.31
CA ALA A 208 14.01 7.91 -1.87
C ALA A 208 14.60 8.85 -0.81
N CYS A 209 13.96 8.94 0.36
CA CYS A 209 14.49 9.70 1.50
C CYS A 209 15.84 9.15 1.98
N GLY A 210 16.00 7.82 2.02
CA GLY A 210 17.29 7.18 2.32
C GLY A 210 18.39 7.58 1.34
N GLN A 211 18.10 7.57 0.03
CA GLN A 211 19.07 8.02 -0.98
C GLN A 211 19.43 9.50 -0.81
N LEU A 212 18.46 10.36 -0.50
CA LEU A 212 18.71 11.78 -0.23
C LEU A 212 19.58 11.98 1.03
N ALA A 213 19.32 11.21 2.09
CA ALA A 213 20.12 11.26 3.32
C ALA A 213 21.57 10.80 3.07
N VAL A 214 21.76 9.75 2.27
CA VAL A 214 23.09 9.30 1.83
C VAL A 214 23.79 10.39 1.01
N ALA A 215 23.09 11.03 0.07
CA ALA A 215 23.66 12.12 -0.73
C ALA A 215 24.11 13.30 0.15
N GLY A 216 23.30 13.68 1.15
CA GLY A 216 23.64 14.70 2.14
C GLY A 216 24.84 14.31 3.02
N HIS A 217 24.92 13.05 3.43
CA HIS A 217 26.07 12.51 4.17
C HIS A 217 27.36 12.58 3.34
N ARG A 218 27.32 12.15 2.07
CA ARG A 218 28.45 12.28 1.13
C ARG A 218 28.89 13.73 0.97
N PHE A 219 27.94 14.66 0.83
CA PHE A 219 28.22 16.08 0.71
C PHE A 219 28.96 16.63 1.93
N LYS A 220 28.46 16.32 3.13
CA LYS A 220 29.06 16.76 4.40
C LYS A 220 30.49 16.25 4.56
N ASN A 221 30.74 14.99 4.23
CA ASN A 221 32.08 14.40 4.31
C ASN A 221 33.04 15.05 3.28
N ALA A 222 32.57 15.28 2.05
CA ALA A 222 33.38 15.96 1.03
C ALA A 222 33.77 17.39 1.42
N LEU A 223 32.87 18.13 2.08
CA LEU A 223 33.18 19.46 2.62
C LEU A 223 34.21 19.39 3.76
N SER A 224 34.09 18.42 4.65
CA SER A 224 35.06 18.21 5.73
C SER A 224 36.45 17.90 5.17
N ASP A 225 36.54 17.01 4.17
CA ASP A 225 37.79 16.71 3.48
C ASP A 225 38.39 17.96 2.83
N LEU A 226 37.56 18.76 2.13
CA LEU A 226 37.98 20.01 1.49
C LEU A 226 38.56 21.02 2.50
N SER A 227 37.92 21.18 3.68
CA SER A 227 38.44 22.07 4.73
C SER A 227 39.81 21.62 5.22
N VAL A 228 40.01 20.31 5.41
CA VAL A 228 41.28 19.73 5.85
C VAL A 228 42.36 19.87 4.77
N ASP A 229 42.02 19.66 3.50
CA ASP A 229 42.95 19.81 2.38
C ASP A 229 43.37 21.28 2.18
N THR A 230 42.44 22.22 2.36
CA THR A 230 42.71 23.67 2.29
C THR A 230 43.64 24.11 3.42
N GLU A 231 43.45 23.59 4.64
CA GLU A 231 44.35 23.82 5.76
C GLU A 231 45.75 23.21 5.55
N LYS A 232 45.84 22.10 4.79
CA LYS A 232 47.09 21.38 4.50
C LYS A 232 47.79 21.80 3.20
N GLY A 233 47.22 22.75 2.44
CA GLY A 233 47.75 23.20 1.15
C GLY A 233 47.73 22.14 0.03
N GLY A 234 46.81 21.16 0.09
CA GLY A 234 46.73 19.99 -0.80
C GLY A 234 45.70 20.07 -1.95
N MET A 235 45.85 19.17 -2.93
CA MET A 235 45.22 19.15 -4.27
C MET A 235 43.67 19.20 -4.28
N GLN A 236 43.12 20.40 -4.53
CA GLN A 236 41.69 20.75 -4.58
C GLN A 236 40.81 19.92 -5.55
N ASP A 237 41.41 19.28 -6.55
CA ASP A 237 40.68 18.77 -7.73
C ASP A 237 39.80 17.55 -7.44
N LYS A 238 40.30 16.59 -6.63
CA LYS A 238 39.54 15.38 -6.25
C LYS A 238 38.38 15.68 -5.29
N SER A 239 38.55 16.68 -4.44
CA SER A 239 37.55 17.09 -3.45
C SER A 239 36.42 17.89 -4.14
N TYR A 240 36.76 18.71 -5.13
CA TYR A 240 35.81 19.38 -6.02
C TYR A 240 34.97 18.39 -6.85
N GLU A 241 35.58 17.34 -7.43
CA GLU A 241 34.85 16.29 -8.15
C GLU A 241 33.82 15.57 -7.27
N ARG A 242 34.15 15.27 -6.00
CA ARG A 242 33.20 14.62 -5.07
C ARG A 242 32.01 15.53 -4.75
N VAL A 243 32.23 16.83 -4.62
CA VAL A 243 31.16 17.81 -4.42
C VAL A 243 30.23 17.87 -5.64
N LEU A 244 30.80 17.94 -6.85
CA LEU A 244 30.02 17.89 -8.10
C LEU A 244 29.21 16.59 -8.24
N HIS A 245 29.81 15.45 -7.91
CA HIS A 245 29.13 14.16 -7.92
C HIS A 245 27.95 14.15 -6.94
N SER A 246 28.14 14.66 -5.72
CA SER A 246 27.07 14.76 -4.72
C SER A 246 25.92 15.66 -5.17
N ILE A 247 26.21 16.81 -5.81
CA ILE A 247 25.18 17.70 -6.38
C ILE A 247 24.37 16.97 -7.47
N ARG A 248 25.04 16.21 -8.35
CA ARG A 248 24.36 15.44 -9.41
C ARG A 248 23.46 14.35 -8.84
N GLU A 249 23.91 13.63 -7.81
CA GLU A 249 23.06 12.63 -7.15
C GLU A 249 21.87 13.25 -6.43
N HIS A 250 22.05 14.42 -5.80
CA HIS A 250 20.94 15.17 -5.20
C HIS A 250 19.90 15.57 -6.25
N GLN A 251 20.34 16.11 -7.39
CA GLN A 251 19.45 16.43 -8.52
C GLN A 251 18.73 15.20 -9.10
N TYR A 252 19.41 14.05 -9.18
CA TYR A 252 18.80 12.78 -9.61
C TYR A 252 17.73 12.30 -8.63
N ALA A 253 18.02 12.37 -7.33
CA ALA A 253 17.09 11.99 -6.28
C ALA A 253 15.87 12.93 -6.24
N THR A 254 16.06 14.25 -6.34
CA THR A 254 14.96 15.22 -6.47
C THR A 254 14.10 14.95 -7.70
N LYS A 255 14.70 14.66 -8.87
CA LYS A 255 13.94 14.26 -10.06
C LYS A 255 13.17 12.95 -9.88
N SER A 256 13.71 12.02 -9.09
CA SER A 256 13.03 10.76 -8.78
C SER A 256 11.83 11.00 -7.87
N VAL A 257 11.94 11.88 -6.88
CA VAL A 257 10.82 12.32 -6.02
C VAL A 257 9.76 13.07 -6.84
N LEU A 258 10.14 13.99 -7.72
CA LEU A 258 9.21 14.70 -8.60
C LEU A 258 8.47 13.77 -9.58
N LYS A 259 9.06 12.64 -9.96
CA LYS A 259 8.35 11.60 -10.73
C LYS A 259 7.33 10.85 -9.89
N LEU A 260 7.56 10.71 -8.58
CA LEU A 260 6.57 10.13 -7.66
C LEU A 260 5.39 11.09 -7.42
N GLU A 261 5.60 12.41 -7.45
CA GLU A 261 4.52 13.40 -7.25
C GLU A 261 3.54 13.54 -8.43
N LYS A 262 3.91 13.08 -9.63
CA LYS A 262 3.05 13.18 -10.83
C LYS A 262 2.05 12.03 -10.98
N HIS A 263 1.99 11.10 -10.02
CA HIS A 263 1.20 9.86 -10.09
C HIS A 263 0.48 9.57 -8.78
#